data_AF-A0A416K237-F1
#
_entry.id   AF-A0A416K237-F1
#
_cell.length_a   1.000
_cell.length_b   1.000
_cell.length_c   1.000
_cell.angle_alpha   90.00
_cell.angle_beta   90.00
_cell.angle_gamma   90.00
#
_symmetry.space_group_name_H-M   'P 1'
#
loop_
_entity.id
_entity.type
_entity.pdbx_description
1 polymer ?
#
loop_
_entity_poly.entity_id
_entity_poly.type
_entity_poly.pdbx_seq_one_letter_code
_entity_poly.pdbx_strand_id
1 'polypeptide(L)' 'MVKIIKNGRVIDPESRFDGRADLWIENGKIQKIVKKDTKAESDGASDAPSIPQMPRCWTQKG' A
#
# COMPACT_ATOMS: atom_id res chain seq x y z
N MET A 1 12.53 -25.64 12.75
CA MET A 1 12.88 -25.23 11.35
C MET A 1 12.53 -23.76 11.20
N VAL A 2 13.46 -22.96 10.67
CA VAL A 2 13.26 -21.51 10.45
C VAL A 2 12.95 -21.27 8.98
N LYS A 3 11.92 -20.46 8.70
CA LYS A 3 11.56 -19.98 7.36
C LYS A 3 11.48 -18.46 7.39
N ILE A 4 11.93 -17.83 6.31
CA ILE A 4 11.89 -16.38 6.15
C ILE A 4 11.13 -16.08 4.86
N ILE A 5 10.06 -15.30 4.96
CA ILE A 5 9.35 -14.74 3.80
C ILE A 5 9.79 -13.29 3.70
N LYS A 6 10.43 -12.92 2.59
CA LYS A 6 10.95 -11.56 2.40
C LYS A 6 10.07 -10.75 1.46
N ASN A 7 9.91 -9.48 1.78
CA ASN A 7 9.34 -8.43 0.94
C ASN A 7 7.90 -8.72 0.48
N GLY A 8 7.15 -9.47 1.27
CA GLY A 8 5.72 -9.72 1.03
C GLY A 8 4.90 -8.50 1.43
N ARG A 9 3.75 -8.31 0.78
CA ARG A 9 2.73 -7.37 1.27
C ARG A 9 1.98 -8.05 2.41
N VAL A 10 1.98 -7.44 3.59
CA VAL A 10 1.27 -7.92 4.77
C VAL A 10 0.13 -6.94 5.03
N ILE A 11 -1.08 -7.49 5.14
CA ILE A 11 -2.29 -6.75 5.45
C ILE A 11 -2.76 -7.26 6.81
N ASP A 12 -2.63 -6.41 7.82
CA ASP A 12 -3.07 -6.66 9.18
C ASP A 12 -4.07 -5.57 9.60
N PRO A 13 -5.38 -5.87 9.59
CA PRO A 13 -6.41 -4.88 9.91
C PRO A 13 -6.40 -4.46 11.38
N GLU A 14 -5.93 -5.30 12.30
CA GLU A 14 -5.90 -4.99 13.73
C GLU A 14 -4.91 -3.87 14.02
N SER A 15 -3.71 -3.94 13.43
CA SER A 15 -2.71 -2.86 13.53
C SER A 15 -2.86 -1.78 12.45
N ARG A 16 -3.86 -1.89 11.57
CA ARG A 16 -4.04 -1.07 10.35
C ARG A 16 -2.79 -1.00 9.48
N PHE A 17 -2.01 -2.08 9.47
CA PHE A 17 -0.81 -2.17 8.66
C PHE A 17 -1.15 -2.77 7.30
N ASP A 18 -0.92 -2.00 6.23
CA ASP A 18 -0.92 -2.49 4.87
C ASP A 18 0.39 -2.03 4.22
N GLY A 19 1.35 -2.95 4.10
CA GLY A 19 2.67 -2.58 3.63
C GLY A 19 3.61 -3.76 3.41
N ARG A 20 4.80 -3.46 2.91
CA ARG A 20 5.83 -4.48 2.70
C ARG A 20 6.52 -4.84 4.01
N ALA A 21 6.72 -6.13 4.24
CA ALA A 21 7.44 -6.63 5.40
C ALA A 21 8.16 -7.95 5.11
N ASP A 22 9.17 -8.22 5.93
CA ASP A 22 9.78 -9.54 6.06
C ASP A 22 9.18 -10.26 7.28
N LEU A 23 8.81 -11.53 7.12
CA LEU A 23 8.28 -12.39 8.18
C LEU A 23 9.29 -13.48 8.54
N TRP A 24 9.62 -13.58 9.83
CA TRP A 24 10.36 -14.70 10.40
C TRP A 24 9.40 -15.69 11.01
N ILE A 25 9.44 -16.92 10.50
CA ILE A 25 8.58 -18.01 10.93
C ILE A 25 9.47 -19.10 11.52
N GLU A 26 9.16 -19.50 12.74
CA GLU A 26 9.85 -20.58 13.42
C GLU A 26 8.82 -21.52 14.03
N ASN A 27 8.99 -22.82 13.79
CA ASN A 27 8.11 -23.87 14.33
C ASN A 27 6.61 -23.60 14.07
N GLY A 28 6.30 -23.05 12.88
CA GLY A 28 4.93 -22.75 12.45
C GLY A 28 4.34 -21.46 13.02
N LYS A 29 5.09 -20.71 13.82
CA LYS A 29 4.65 -19.42 14.39
C LYS A 29 5.45 -18.26 13.82
N ILE A 30 4.79 -17.12 13.66
CA ILE A 30 5.47 -15.87 13.32
C ILE A 30 6.19 -15.38 14.57
N GLN A 31 7.51 -15.29 14.51
CA GLN A 31 8.34 -14.79 15.60
C GLN A 31 8.56 -13.29 15.49
N LYS A 32 8.70 -12.78 14.26
CA LYS A 32 9.00 -11.37 14.01
C LYS A 32 8.45 -10.91 12.67
N ILE A 33 7.98 -9.66 12.66
CA ILE A 33 7.61 -8.91 11.47
C ILE A 33 8.54 -7.70 11.39
N VAL A 34 9.33 -7.63 10.32
CA VAL A 34 10.18 -6.46 10.04
C VAL A 34 9.49 -5.67 8.94
N LYS A 35 8.80 -4.60 9.32
CA LYS A 35 8.22 -3.64 8.38
C LYS A 35 9.36 -3.06 7.56
N LYS A 36 9.23 -3.09 6.25
CA LYS A 36 10.11 -2.33 5.37
C LYS A 36 9.44 -0.99 5.18
N ASP A 37 10.09 0.06 5.65
CA ASP A 37 9.69 1.43 5.39
C ASP A 37 9.63 1.65 3.88
N THR A 38 8.48 1.35 3.31
CA THR A 38 8.09 1.89 2.03
C THR A 38 7.60 3.25 2.43
N LYS A 39 8.44 4.27 2.19
CA LYS A 39 8.11 5.69 2.34
C LYS A 39 6.63 5.83 2.01
N ALA A 40 5.80 5.95 3.04
CA ALA A 40 4.38 6.08 2.83
C ALA A 40 4.24 7.37 2.06
N GLU A 41 3.76 7.29 0.82
CA GLU A 41 2.89 8.33 0.29
C GLU A 41 1.73 8.41 1.29
N SER A 42 1.97 9.16 2.37
CA SER A 42 0.92 9.84 3.10
C SER A 42 0.57 11.07 2.27
N ASP A 43 0.23 10.86 1.00
CA ASP A 43 -0.59 11.82 0.29
C ASP A 43 -1.92 11.77 1.03
N GLY A 44 -2.19 12.86 1.73
CA GLY A 44 -3.49 13.08 2.31
C GLY A 44 -4.52 12.80 1.24
N ALA A 45 -5.26 11.71 1.40
CA ALA A 45 -6.55 11.54 0.77
C ALA A 45 -7.47 12.61 1.37
N SER A 46 -7.26 13.86 0.95
CA SER A 46 -8.31 14.86 0.93
C SER A 46 -9.03 14.61 -0.38
N ASP A 47 -10.23 14.05 -0.27
CA ASP A 47 -11.21 13.92 -1.35
C ASP A 47 -11.17 15.14 -2.28
N ALA A 48 -10.56 14.99 -3.44
CA ALA A 48 -10.77 15.93 -4.53
C ALA A 48 -12.18 15.64 -5.07
N PRO A 49 -13.13 16.60 -5.05
CA PRO A 49 -14.42 16.38 -5.68
C PRO A 49 -14.18 16.03 -7.15
N SER A 50 -14.78 14.94 -7.60
CA SER A 50 -14.58 14.39 -8.94
C SER A 50 -14.99 15.40 -10.01
N ILE A 51 -14.02 16.20 -10.50
CA ILE A 51 -14.20 16.98 -11.72
C ILE A 51 -13.87 16.04 -12.88
N PRO A 52 -14.83 15.65 -13.73
CA PRO A 52 -14.48 14.88 -14.92
C PRO A 52 -13.60 15.75 -15.82
N GLN A 53 -12.35 15.34 -16.01
CA GLN A 53 -11.50 15.92 -17.05
C GLN A 53 -12.06 15.50 -18.41
N MET A 54 -13.01 16.27 -18.94
CA MET A 54 -13.40 16.15 -20.34
C MET A 54 -12.22 16.60 -21.21
N PRO A 55 -11.72 15.77 -22.14
CA PRO A 55 -10.75 16.23 -23.12
C PRO A 55 -11.40 17.34 -23.95
N ARG A 56 -10.75 18.51 -24.03
CA ARG A 56 -11.18 19.61 -24.91
C ARG A 56 -11.11 19.14 -26.35
N CYS A 57 -12.23 18.65 -26.86
CA CYS A 57 -12.48 18.51 -28.27
C CYS A 57 -13.83 19.22 -28.52
N TRP A 58 -13.88 20.05 -29.56
CA TRP A 58 -15.03 20.82 -30.05
C TRP A 58 -15.31 22.19 -29.41
N THR A 59 -14.57 23.21 -29.86
CA THR A 59 -15.15 24.46 -30.37
C THR A 59 -14.17 25.15 -31.33
N GLN A 60 -14.25 24.78 -32.61
CA GLN A 60 -13.90 25.70 -33.70
C GLN A 60 -15.14 25.78 -34.59
N LYS A 61 -15.93 26.83 -34.38
CA LYS A 61 -16.87 27.41 -35.36
C LYS A 61 -17.36 28.74 -34.80
N GLY A 62 -17.11 29.81 -35.57
CA GLY A 62 -17.43 31.20 -35.26
C GLY A 62 -16.32 32.09 -35.75
#